data_AF-A0A6M5YN82-F1
#
_entry.id   AF-A0A6M5YN82-F1
#
_cell.length_a   1.000
_cell.length_b   1.000
_cell.length_c   1.000
_cell.angle_alpha   90.00
_cell.angle_beta   90.00
_cell.angle_gamma   90.00
#
_symmetry.space_group_name_H-M   'P 1'
#
loop_
_entity.id
_entity.type
_entity.pdbx_description
1 polymer ?
#
loop_
_entity_poly.entity_id
_entity_poly.type
_entity_poly.pdbx_seq_one_letter_code
_entity_poly.pdbx_strand_id
1 'polypeptide(L)'
;MAGVRAGRRWPLGAQHIALLLWGGWLGTHWVVFSFARGIFHEYYTTVMGPAVAALAGAGTVALWREWFESGGRRGFLPTALFLTATWEAFIINREPELRRWLLPVLAAGIAFGLLGPLAVRWLKVRRWAGPGAQVATALAVLVLLVAPTCWSVAVVVAPGNPVIPNADPTALVGSERRGPGPFPFGTRPGENDKLVEFLRANRRNERFLVVAAESMAVSSIIIETGEPAVSLGGFMGADPTVTEEQFAQMVRDGVVRFVLSGGPAAGMRPPGGFPFPPPGGGPPGGPGNSPIMGWVRAHGKEVNPDLWRTDGPEGERSRRPGPGGPPGFMNRLYDCRPELGLLVPAAGAGGARSDAPNGPAPNGGQK
;
A
#
# COMPACT_ATOMS: atom_id res chain seq x y z
N MET A 1 -48.12 29.37 -31.11
CA MET A 1 -46.84 28.75 -30.70
C MET A 1 -46.55 29.16 -29.27
N ALA A 2 -46.72 28.25 -28.32
CA ALA A 2 -46.54 28.50 -26.90
C ALA A 2 -45.04 28.55 -26.56
N GLY A 3 -44.59 29.68 -25.99
CA GLY A 3 -43.21 29.87 -25.55
C GLY A 3 -42.85 28.93 -24.41
N VAL A 4 -41.82 28.12 -24.62
CA VAL A 4 -41.19 27.33 -23.56
C VAL A 4 -40.57 28.32 -22.56
N ARG A 5 -41.22 28.46 -21.39
CA ARG A 5 -40.64 29.17 -20.26
C ARG A 5 -39.37 28.42 -19.86
N ALA A 6 -38.22 29.08 -20.05
CA ALA A 6 -36.94 28.61 -19.58
C ALA A 6 -37.06 28.23 -18.09
N GLY A 7 -36.86 26.94 -17.80
CA GLY A 7 -36.93 26.40 -16.45
C GLY A 7 -36.05 27.20 -15.49
N ARG A 8 -36.57 27.41 -14.28
CA ARG A 8 -35.97 28.13 -13.16
C ARG A 8 -34.50 27.71 -12.99
N ARG A 9 -33.56 28.46 -13.57
CA ARG A 9 -32.13 28.24 -13.36
C ARG A 9 -31.83 28.60 -11.92
N TRP A 10 -31.48 27.61 -11.10
CA TRP A 10 -31.01 27.87 -9.75
C TRP A 10 -29.76 28.76 -9.86
N PRO A 11 -29.68 29.90 -9.15
CA PRO A 11 -28.56 30.82 -9.28
C PRO A 11 -27.35 30.29 -8.50
N LEU A 12 -26.85 29.12 -8.89
CA LEU A 12 -25.63 28.55 -8.32
C LEU A 12 -24.44 29.27 -8.93
N GLY A 13 -23.83 30.19 -8.17
CA GLY A 13 -22.53 30.75 -8.51
C GLY A 13 -21.41 29.69 -8.51
N ALA A 14 -20.26 30.01 -9.11
CA ALA A 14 -19.13 29.08 -9.25
C ALA A 14 -18.67 28.45 -7.92
N GLN A 15 -18.73 29.22 -6.81
CA GLN A 15 -18.40 28.72 -5.47
C GLN A 15 -19.36 27.62 -5.00
N HIS A 16 -20.66 27.77 -5.26
CA HIS A 16 -21.66 26.75 -4.91
C HIS A 16 -21.45 25.48 -5.72
N ILE A 17 -21.11 25.61 -7.01
CA ILE A 17 -20.82 24.47 -7.89
C ILE A 17 -19.57 23.73 -7.40
N ALA A 18 -18.52 24.45 -7.02
CA ALA A 18 -17.32 23.84 -6.45
C ALA A 18 -17.62 23.08 -5.15
N LEU A 19 -18.40 23.67 -4.24
CA LEU A 19 -18.80 23.00 -3.00
C LEU A 19 -19.66 21.76 -3.24
N LEU A 20 -20.57 21.80 -4.23
CA LEU A 20 -21.36 20.64 -4.61
C LEU A 20 -20.51 19.54 -5.22
N LEU A 21 -19.52 19.88 -6.05
CA LEU A 21 -18.59 18.91 -6.63
C LEU A 21 -17.75 18.23 -5.56
N TRP A 22 -17.03 19.00 -4.75
CA TRP A 22 -16.12 18.45 -3.74
C TRP A 22 -16.88 17.80 -2.58
N GLY A 23 -17.99 18.41 -2.15
CA GLY A 23 -18.88 17.87 -1.13
C GLY A 23 -19.60 16.60 -1.61
N GLY A 24 -20.03 16.57 -2.87
CA GLY A 24 -20.62 15.40 -3.50
C GLY A 24 -19.63 14.25 -3.64
N TRP A 25 -18.39 14.54 -4.09
CA TRP A 25 -17.30 13.56 -4.11
C TRP A 25 -17.06 12.98 -2.72
N LEU A 26 -16.85 13.84 -1.73
CA LEU A 26 -16.55 13.41 -0.36
C LEU A 26 -17.71 12.62 0.23
N GLY A 27 -18.94 13.12 0.10
CA GLY A 27 -20.14 12.51 0.63
C GLY A 27 -20.44 11.15 0.00
N THR A 28 -20.27 11.02 -1.31
CA THR A 28 -20.47 9.74 -2.02
C THR A 28 -19.51 8.68 -1.50
N HIS A 29 -18.21 8.99 -1.44
CA HIS A 29 -17.21 8.05 -0.92
C HIS A 29 -17.42 7.74 0.55
N TRP A 30 -17.75 8.75 1.37
CA TRP A 30 -18.04 8.55 2.79
C TRP A 30 -19.20 7.60 3.01
N VAL A 31 -20.30 7.75 2.26
CA VAL A 31 -21.45 6.83 2.31
C VAL A 31 -21.02 5.43 1.87
N VAL A 32 -20.42 5.28 0.69
CA VAL A 32 -20.03 3.97 0.15
C VAL A 32 -19.10 3.24 1.12
N PHE A 33 -18.06 3.90 1.64
CA PHE A 33 -17.11 3.30 2.57
C PHE A 33 -17.69 3.02 3.96
N SER A 34 -18.68 3.79 4.42
CA SER A 34 -19.38 3.52 5.68
C SER A 34 -20.21 2.23 5.64
N PHE A 35 -20.67 1.83 4.45
CA PHE A 35 -21.43 0.59 4.25
C PHE A 35 -20.59 -0.54 3.64
N ALA A 36 -19.34 -0.28 3.27
CA ALA A 36 -18.45 -1.29 2.71
C ALA A 36 -18.20 -2.41 3.73
N ARG A 37 -18.40 -3.65 3.30
CA ARG A 37 -18.15 -4.87 4.07
C ARG A 37 -17.34 -5.84 3.22
N GLY A 38 -16.59 -6.74 3.85
CA GLY A 38 -15.74 -7.70 3.15
C GLY A 38 -14.34 -7.16 2.90
N ILE A 39 -13.90 -7.16 1.64
CA ILE A 39 -12.53 -6.78 1.22
C ILE A 39 -12.38 -5.25 1.26
N PHE A 40 -12.46 -4.65 2.45
CA PHE A 40 -12.22 -3.22 2.63
C PHE A 40 -10.86 -3.01 3.28
N HIS A 41 -10.03 -2.20 2.65
CA HIS A 41 -8.72 -1.83 3.16
C HIS A 41 -8.63 -0.32 3.37
N GLU A 42 -7.89 0.08 4.40
CA GLU A 42 -7.78 1.47 4.82
C GLU A 42 -7.28 2.42 3.70
N TYR A 43 -6.39 1.94 2.83
CA TYR A 43 -5.87 2.73 1.72
C TYR A 43 -6.91 3.13 0.68
N TYR A 44 -8.09 2.50 0.62
CA TYR A 44 -9.16 2.95 -0.26
C TYR A 44 -9.65 4.35 0.08
N THR A 45 -9.54 4.76 1.35
CA THR A 45 -9.95 6.09 1.80
C THR A 45 -9.10 7.22 1.21
N THR A 46 -7.93 6.91 0.63
CA THR A 46 -7.05 7.90 -0.01
C THR A 46 -7.74 8.65 -1.16
N VAL A 47 -8.72 8.03 -1.83
CA VAL A 47 -9.52 8.67 -2.89
C VAL A 47 -10.34 9.87 -2.39
N MET A 48 -10.59 9.98 -1.08
CA MET A 48 -11.26 11.13 -0.46
C MET A 48 -10.30 12.32 -0.26
N GLY A 49 -8.98 12.09 -0.33
CA GLY A 49 -7.93 13.07 -0.05
C GLY A 49 -8.09 14.40 -0.81
N PRO A 50 -8.25 14.40 -2.15
CA PRO A 50 -8.43 15.63 -2.92
C PRO A 50 -9.66 16.45 -2.49
N ALA A 51 -10.78 15.78 -2.23
CA ALA A 51 -12.01 16.44 -1.79
C ALA A 51 -11.88 17.02 -0.38
N VAL A 52 -11.25 16.29 0.54
CA VAL A 52 -10.92 16.80 1.88
C VAL A 52 -10.02 18.03 1.78
N ALA A 53 -8.96 17.98 0.96
CA ALA A 53 -8.02 19.09 0.78
C ALA A 53 -8.72 20.35 0.23
N ALA A 54 -9.55 20.20 -0.81
CA ALA A 54 -10.29 21.30 -1.41
C ALA A 54 -11.27 21.95 -0.41
N LEU A 55 -12.03 21.14 0.33
CA LEU A 55 -12.99 21.64 1.32
C LEU A 55 -12.31 22.25 2.55
N ALA A 56 -11.21 21.65 3.03
CA ALA A 56 -10.42 22.20 4.13
C ALA A 56 -9.79 23.54 3.75
N GLY A 57 -9.23 23.67 2.54
CA GLY A 57 -8.68 24.93 2.04
C GLY A 57 -9.74 26.02 1.89
N ALA A 58 -10.87 25.70 1.22
CA ALA A 58 -11.97 26.64 1.07
C ALA A 58 -12.59 27.06 2.41
N GLY A 59 -12.79 26.08 3.31
CA GLY A 59 -13.30 26.31 4.66
C GLY A 59 -12.35 27.18 5.49
N THR A 60 -11.05 26.94 5.43
CA THR A 60 -10.04 27.74 6.14
C THR A 60 -10.11 29.22 5.72
N VAL A 61 -10.17 29.49 4.41
CA VAL A 61 -10.30 30.86 3.88
C VAL A 61 -11.63 31.50 4.31
N ALA A 62 -12.74 30.75 4.24
CA ALA A 62 -14.05 31.25 4.63
C ALA A 62 -14.12 31.61 6.13
N LEU A 63 -13.58 30.74 6.99
CA LEU A 63 -13.51 30.97 8.43
C LEU A 63 -12.58 32.12 8.80
N TRP A 64 -11.45 32.26 8.09
CA TRP A 64 -10.52 33.37 8.27
C TRP A 64 -11.18 34.72 7.99
N ARG A 65 -11.87 34.83 6.84
CA ARG A 65 -12.59 36.06 6.46
C ARG A 65 -13.74 36.37 7.41
N GLU A 66 -14.51 35.37 7.83
CA GLU A 66 -15.58 35.58 8.82
C GLU A 66 -15.01 36.13 10.14
N TRP A 67 -13.90 35.57 10.60
CA TRP A 67 -13.31 35.93 11.88
C TRP A 67 -12.66 37.31 11.88
N PHE A 68 -11.79 37.59 10.89
CA PHE A 68 -10.97 38.80 10.88
C PHE A 68 -11.58 39.97 10.07
N GLU A 69 -12.38 39.69 9.04
CA GLU A 69 -12.96 40.74 8.18
C GLU A 69 -14.41 41.05 8.56
N SER A 70 -15.18 40.04 9.01
CA SER A 70 -16.62 40.19 9.33
C SER A 70 -16.92 40.32 10.83
N GLY A 71 -15.88 40.48 11.66
CA GLY A 71 -16.01 40.70 13.10
C GLY A 71 -16.24 39.44 13.96
N GLY A 72 -16.12 38.24 13.37
CA GLY A 72 -15.95 36.97 14.07
C GLY A 72 -17.00 36.67 15.13
N ARG A 73 -18.26 37.01 14.88
CA ARG A 73 -19.31 36.92 15.91
C ARG A 73 -19.73 35.48 16.18
N ARG A 74 -19.52 34.57 15.22
CA ARG A 74 -20.05 33.20 15.30
C ARG A 74 -19.11 32.21 15.96
N GLY A 75 -17.84 32.56 16.19
CA GLY A 75 -16.91 31.65 16.87
C GLY A 75 -16.42 30.47 16.01
N PHE A 76 -16.77 30.41 14.72
CA PHE A 76 -16.50 29.21 13.93
C PHE A 76 -15.01 28.93 13.73
N LEU A 77 -14.17 29.96 13.57
CA LEU A 77 -12.72 29.77 13.43
C LEU A 77 -12.07 29.15 14.68
N PRO A 78 -12.19 29.73 15.90
CA PRO A 78 -11.61 29.11 17.09
C PRO A 78 -12.25 27.75 17.41
N THR A 79 -13.54 27.54 17.13
CA THR A 79 -14.17 26.22 17.28
C THR A 79 -13.58 25.19 16.32
N ALA A 80 -13.38 25.54 15.04
CA ALA A 80 -12.77 24.63 14.07
C ALA A 80 -11.34 24.28 14.47
N LEU A 81 -10.53 25.26 14.86
CA LEU A 81 -9.17 25.03 15.34
C LEU A 81 -9.14 24.10 16.57
N PHE A 82 -10.03 24.32 17.53
CA PHE A 82 -10.14 23.48 18.72
C PHE A 82 -10.55 22.04 18.39
N LEU A 83 -11.54 21.85 17.52
CA LEU A 83 -12.00 20.52 17.11
C LEU A 83 -10.91 19.78 16.32
N THR A 84 -10.23 20.45 15.39
CA THR A 84 -9.11 19.85 14.64
C THR A 84 -7.96 19.47 15.57
N ALA A 85 -7.56 20.35 16.49
CA ALA A 85 -6.52 20.07 17.47
C ALA A 85 -6.89 18.90 18.40
N THR A 86 -8.15 18.82 18.82
CA THR A 86 -8.64 17.74 19.68
C THR A 86 -8.62 16.40 18.93
N TRP A 87 -9.02 16.41 17.66
CA TRP A 87 -8.99 15.22 16.82
C TRP A 87 -7.55 14.76 16.53
N GLU A 88 -6.64 15.68 16.19
CA GLU A 88 -5.22 15.38 16.02
C GLU A 88 -4.60 14.83 17.30
N ALA A 89 -4.87 15.46 18.45
CA ALA A 89 -4.39 14.98 19.74
C ALA A 89 -4.88 13.55 20.03
N PHE A 90 -6.12 13.22 19.67
CA PHE A 90 -6.67 11.87 19.80
C PHE A 90 -5.98 10.85 18.90
N ILE A 91 -5.59 11.22 17.67
CA ILE A 91 -4.81 10.36 16.78
C ILE A 91 -3.39 10.18 17.33
N ILE A 92 -2.69 11.29 17.61
CA ILE A 92 -1.31 11.29 18.12
C ILE A 92 -1.21 10.50 19.44
N ASN A 93 -2.22 10.57 20.31
CA ASN A 93 -2.22 9.87 21.59
C ASN A 93 -2.27 8.33 21.44
N ARG A 94 -2.60 7.80 20.26
CA ARG A 94 -2.49 6.36 19.95
C ARG A 94 -1.07 5.93 19.61
N GLU A 95 -0.17 6.87 19.34
CA GLU A 95 1.22 6.61 18.94
C GLU A 95 2.19 7.03 20.04
N PRO A 96 2.63 6.12 20.93
CA PRO A 96 3.38 6.48 22.13
C PRO A 96 4.69 7.25 21.88
N GLU A 97 5.33 6.98 20.74
CA GLU A 97 6.62 7.54 20.38
C GLU A 97 6.50 8.96 19.83
N LEU A 98 5.48 9.20 19.00
CA LEU A 98 5.18 10.51 18.45
C LEU A 98 4.52 11.41 19.47
N ARG A 99 3.70 10.84 20.36
CA ARG A 99 3.03 11.53 21.46
C ARG A 99 3.98 12.42 22.27
N ARG A 100 5.21 11.96 22.54
CA ARG A 100 6.19 12.69 23.35
C ARG A 100 6.67 13.98 22.69
N TRP A 101 6.69 14.03 21.37
CA TRP A 101 7.21 15.16 20.60
C TRP A 101 6.10 16.02 20.02
N LEU A 102 5.05 15.41 19.45
CA LEU A 102 3.99 16.13 18.75
C LEU A 102 2.94 16.73 19.67
N LEU A 103 2.55 16.07 20.78
CA LEU A 103 1.55 16.66 21.68
C LEU A 103 2.01 17.99 22.31
N PRO A 104 3.26 18.13 22.81
CA PRO A 104 3.71 19.42 23.34
C PRO A 104 3.75 20.52 22.27
N VAL A 105 4.18 20.20 21.05
CA VAL A 105 4.21 21.14 19.92
C VAL A 105 2.79 21.59 19.57
N LEU A 106 1.85 20.64 19.44
CA LEU A 106 0.44 20.91 19.18
C LEU A 106 -0.18 21.75 20.30
N ALA A 107 0.02 21.37 21.57
CA ALA A 107 -0.51 22.08 22.72
C ALA A 107 0.01 23.53 22.81
N ALA A 108 1.32 23.73 22.60
CA ALA A 108 1.92 25.06 22.59
C ALA A 108 1.37 25.91 21.43
N GLY A 109 1.39 25.41 20.20
CA GLY A 109 0.91 26.15 19.03
C GLY A 109 -0.57 26.52 19.10
N ILE A 110 -1.40 25.61 19.60
CA ILE A 110 -2.83 25.86 19.79
C ILE A 110 -3.08 26.82 20.95
N ALA A 111 -2.37 26.70 22.07
CA ALA A 111 -2.49 27.65 23.17
C ALA A 111 -2.15 29.08 22.68
N PHE A 112 -0.98 29.27 22.03
CA PHE A 112 -0.59 30.59 21.54
C PHE A 112 -1.51 31.11 20.42
N GLY A 113 -1.94 30.24 19.50
CA GLY A 113 -2.74 30.64 18.35
C GLY A 113 -4.25 30.78 18.63
N LEU A 114 -4.80 30.18 19.69
CA LEU A 114 -6.16 30.46 20.17
C LEU A 114 -6.19 31.66 21.12
N LEU A 115 -5.16 31.83 21.96
CA LEU A 115 -5.09 32.94 22.92
C LEU A 115 -5.02 34.29 22.20
N GLY A 116 -4.32 34.41 21.08
CA GLY A 116 -4.27 35.66 20.28
C GLY A 116 -5.65 36.21 19.87
N PRO A 117 -6.43 35.48 19.04
CA PRO A 117 -7.75 35.92 18.59
C PRO A 117 -8.78 36.05 19.73
N LEU A 118 -8.70 35.21 20.76
CA LEU A 118 -9.56 35.35 21.94
C LEU A 118 -9.18 36.60 22.76
N ALA A 119 -7.92 36.78 23.13
CA ALA A 119 -7.45 37.94 23.90
C ALA A 119 -7.79 39.27 23.21
N VAL A 120 -7.73 39.33 21.88
CA VAL A 120 -8.15 40.49 21.10
C VAL A 120 -9.62 40.84 21.29
N ARG A 121 -10.49 39.83 21.38
CA ARG A 121 -11.93 40.02 21.59
C ARG A 121 -12.26 40.40 23.04
N TRP A 122 -11.52 39.85 24.01
CA TRP A 122 -11.76 40.08 25.44
C TRP A 122 -11.11 41.38 25.97
N LEU A 123 -9.96 41.80 25.45
CA LEU A 123 -9.16 42.91 26.02
C LEU A 123 -9.37 44.28 25.35
N LYS A 124 -10.26 44.41 24.35
CA LYS A 124 -10.54 45.68 23.62
C LYS A 124 -9.28 46.42 23.10
N VAL A 125 -8.14 45.74 22.92
CA VAL A 125 -6.85 46.37 22.52
C VAL A 125 -6.83 46.60 21.01
N ARG A 126 -7.52 47.65 20.55
CA ARG A 126 -7.88 47.88 19.14
C ARG A 126 -6.70 48.13 18.16
N ARG A 127 -5.48 48.39 18.63
CA ARG A 127 -4.32 48.75 17.76
C ARG A 127 -3.41 47.58 17.36
N TRP A 128 -3.13 46.65 18.27
CA TRP A 128 -2.30 45.45 18.00
C TRP A 128 -3.13 44.22 17.64
N ALA A 129 -4.45 44.34 17.76
CA ALA A 129 -5.42 43.27 17.65
C ALA A 129 -5.60 42.65 16.25
N GLY A 130 -5.35 43.41 15.18
CA GLY A 130 -5.55 42.90 13.82
C GLY A 130 -4.39 42.00 13.38
N PRO A 131 -3.21 42.59 13.09
CA PRO A 131 -2.10 41.85 12.50
C PRO A 131 -1.50 40.79 13.44
N GLY A 132 -1.38 41.09 14.74
CA GLY A 132 -0.80 40.16 15.70
C GLY A 132 -1.65 38.89 15.88
N ALA A 133 -2.98 39.03 15.95
CA ALA A 133 -3.87 37.87 16.05
C ALA A 133 -3.94 37.07 14.74
N GLN A 134 -3.84 37.74 13.59
CA GLN A 134 -3.70 37.05 12.30
C GLN A 134 -2.42 36.22 12.28
N VAL A 135 -1.27 36.79 12.62
CA VAL A 135 0.01 36.06 12.67
C VAL A 135 -0.07 34.89 13.66
N ALA A 136 -0.59 35.10 14.87
CA ALA A 136 -0.73 34.03 15.86
C ALA A 136 -1.66 32.89 15.36
N THR A 137 -2.76 33.23 14.70
CA THR A 137 -3.71 32.25 14.16
C THR A 137 -3.10 31.49 12.97
N ALA A 138 -2.37 32.19 12.09
CA ALA A 138 -1.62 31.54 11.00
C ALA A 138 -0.58 30.57 11.55
N LEU A 139 0.15 30.94 12.62
CA LEU A 139 1.09 30.05 13.28
C LEU A 139 0.40 28.83 13.88
N ALA A 140 -0.79 28.97 14.49
CA ALA A 140 -1.58 27.81 14.94
C ALA A 140 -1.95 26.87 13.79
N VAL A 141 -2.40 27.42 12.65
CA VAL A 141 -2.70 26.62 11.46
C VAL A 141 -1.45 25.91 10.96
N LEU A 142 -0.29 26.58 10.92
CA LEU A 142 0.98 25.94 10.54
C LEU A 142 1.38 24.83 11.51
N VAL A 143 1.14 25.00 12.82
CA VAL A 143 1.38 23.95 13.82
C VAL A 143 0.45 22.74 13.60
N LEU A 144 -0.83 22.95 13.30
CA LEU A 144 -1.75 21.87 12.94
C LEU A 144 -1.30 21.10 11.69
N LEU A 145 -0.56 21.73 10.78
CA LEU A 145 -0.02 21.03 9.62
C LEU A 145 1.19 20.13 9.92
N VAL A 146 1.82 20.26 11.10
CA VAL A 146 3.03 19.47 11.44
C VAL A 146 2.71 17.98 11.51
N ALA A 147 1.67 17.58 12.24
CA ALA A 147 1.29 16.17 12.38
C ALA A 147 0.92 15.49 11.04
N PRO A 148 -0.01 16.00 10.21
CA PRO A 148 -0.30 15.41 8.90
C PRO A 148 0.90 15.45 7.95
N THR A 149 1.81 16.43 8.09
CA THR A 149 3.08 16.43 7.33
C THR A 149 3.98 15.26 7.75
N CYS A 150 4.10 14.96 9.04
CA CYS A 150 4.84 13.78 9.50
C CYS A 150 4.28 12.49 8.89
N TRP A 151 2.96 12.28 8.92
CA TRP A 151 2.34 11.11 8.29
C TRP A 151 2.59 11.07 6.77
N SER A 152 2.53 12.21 6.09
CA SER A 152 2.73 12.29 4.64
C SER A 152 4.19 11.99 4.24
N VAL A 153 5.16 12.55 4.97
CA VAL A 153 6.59 12.37 4.72
C VAL A 153 7.03 10.94 5.04
N ALA A 154 6.43 10.30 6.04
CA ALA A 154 6.80 8.94 6.43
C ALA A 154 6.69 7.91 5.29
N VAL A 155 5.68 8.07 4.41
CA VAL A 155 5.48 7.22 3.22
C VAL A 155 6.62 7.36 2.20
N VAL A 156 7.33 8.49 2.20
CA VAL A 156 8.46 8.75 1.30
C VAL A 156 9.77 8.24 1.90
N VAL A 157 9.94 8.39 3.21
CA VAL A 157 11.21 8.12 3.90
C VAL A 157 11.41 6.63 4.16
N ALA A 158 10.34 5.88 4.40
CA ALA A 158 10.42 4.47 4.75
C ALA A 158 9.63 3.58 3.78
N PRO A 159 10.19 2.43 3.36
CA PRO A 159 9.43 1.45 2.60
C PRO A 159 8.23 0.97 3.42
N GLY A 160 7.04 1.36 2.98
CA GLY A 160 5.77 0.91 3.55
C GLY A 160 5.49 -0.56 3.22
N ASN A 161 4.43 -1.10 3.79
CA ASN A 161 3.96 -2.44 3.45
C ASN A 161 3.42 -2.45 2.00
N PRO A 162 4.01 -3.25 1.08
CA PRO A 162 3.62 -3.24 -0.33
C PRO A 162 2.26 -3.92 -0.58
N VAL A 163 1.77 -4.73 0.36
CA VAL A 163 0.51 -5.47 0.26
C VAL A 163 -0.64 -4.68 0.87
N ILE A 164 -0.39 -4.02 2.01
CA ILE A 164 -1.35 -3.14 2.68
C ILE A 164 -0.67 -1.80 2.91
N PRO A 165 -0.68 -0.91 1.90
CA PRO A 165 -0.09 0.41 2.03
C PRO A 165 -0.74 1.18 3.18
N ASN A 166 0.07 1.66 4.10
CA ASN A 166 -0.38 2.46 5.24
C ASN A 166 0.64 3.55 5.54
N ALA A 167 0.15 4.71 6.01
CA ALA A 167 1.02 5.80 6.45
C ALA A 167 1.40 5.56 7.91
N ASP A 168 2.64 5.15 8.15
CA ASP A 168 3.17 4.90 9.48
C ASP A 168 4.24 5.95 9.86
N PRO A 169 3.88 6.98 10.65
CA PRO A 169 4.80 8.03 11.07
C PRO A 169 5.89 7.56 12.04
N THR A 170 5.77 6.38 12.65
CA THR A 170 6.78 5.85 13.58
C THR A 170 8.12 5.61 12.88
N ALA A 171 8.08 5.41 11.56
CA ALA A 171 9.26 5.31 10.72
C ALA A 171 10.16 6.57 10.73
N LEU A 172 9.62 7.74 11.09
CA LEU A 172 10.41 8.98 11.22
C LEU A 172 11.21 9.07 12.53
N VAL A 173 10.84 8.29 13.55
CA VAL A 173 11.46 8.32 14.89
C VAL A 173 12.35 7.11 15.17
N GLY A 174 12.60 6.28 14.16
CA GLY A 174 13.55 5.18 14.22
C GLY A 174 13.14 4.05 15.17
N SER A 175 11.85 3.91 15.46
CA SER A 175 11.37 2.85 16.32
C SER A 175 11.35 1.50 15.63
N GLU A 176 11.67 0.47 16.41
CA GLU A 176 11.53 -0.90 15.97
C GLU A 176 10.06 -1.21 15.73
N ARG A 177 9.70 -1.30 14.45
CA ARG A 177 8.51 -1.92 13.85
C ARG A 177 7.54 -2.52 14.88
N ARG A 178 6.55 -1.73 15.31
CA ARG A 178 5.44 -2.21 16.15
C ARG A 178 4.17 -2.52 15.35
N GLY A 179 4.27 -2.52 14.03
CA GLY A 179 3.29 -3.17 13.15
C GLY A 179 3.50 -4.69 13.14
N PRO A 180 2.50 -5.49 12.72
CA PRO A 180 2.73 -6.90 12.44
C PRO A 180 3.97 -7.00 11.56
N GLY A 181 4.95 -7.80 11.99
CA GLY A 181 6.24 -7.95 11.31
C GLY A 181 6.06 -8.20 9.82
N PRO A 182 7.12 -8.00 9.00
CA PRO A 182 7.04 -8.20 7.56
C PRO A 182 6.28 -9.49 7.28
N PHE A 183 5.18 -9.38 6.53
CA PHE A 183 4.39 -10.54 6.16
C PHE A 183 5.33 -11.61 5.61
N PRO A 184 5.10 -12.90 5.93
CA PRO A 184 5.94 -13.99 5.45
C PRO A 184 5.93 -14.16 3.93
N PHE A 185 5.28 -13.25 3.19
CA PHE A 185 5.18 -13.23 1.74
C PHE A 185 6.14 -12.24 1.07
N GLY A 186 6.87 -11.42 1.82
CA GLY A 186 8.01 -10.68 1.29
C GLY A 186 9.19 -11.62 1.17
N THR A 187 9.52 -12.05 -0.04
CA THR A 187 10.73 -12.85 -0.27
C THR A 187 11.95 -12.06 0.18
N ARG A 188 12.90 -12.74 0.82
CA ARG A 188 14.18 -12.12 1.14
C ARG A 188 14.92 -11.81 -0.17
N PRO A 189 15.65 -10.68 -0.26
CA PRO A 189 16.52 -10.44 -1.40
C PRO A 189 17.43 -11.66 -1.64
N GLY A 190 17.38 -12.20 -2.86
CA GLY A 190 18.16 -13.37 -3.26
C GLY A 190 17.55 -14.73 -2.93
N GLU A 191 16.34 -14.79 -2.36
CA GLU A 191 15.64 -16.06 -2.09
C GLU A 191 15.36 -16.85 -3.37
N ASN A 192 15.08 -16.15 -4.47
CA ASN A 192 14.79 -16.74 -5.77
C ASN A 192 16.02 -16.90 -6.67
N ASP A 193 17.23 -16.51 -6.23
CA ASP A 193 18.41 -16.47 -7.11
C ASP A 193 18.70 -17.82 -7.76
N LYS A 194 18.72 -18.89 -6.95
CA LYS A 194 18.97 -20.26 -7.43
C LYS A 194 17.85 -20.78 -8.32
N LEU A 195 16.59 -20.42 -8.02
CA LEU A 195 15.44 -20.74 -8.88
C LEU A 195 15.57 -20.04 -10.23
N VAL A 196 15.86 -18.75 -10.24
CA VAL A 196 15.98 -17.95 -11.46
C VAL A 196 17.18 -18.39 -12.29
N GLU A 197 18.32 -18.68 -11.66
CA GLU A 197 19.49 -19.25 -12.33
C GLU A 197 19.16 -20.59 -13.00
N PHE A 198 18.49 -21.49 -12.28
CA PHE A 198 18.02 -22.76 -12.82
C PHE A 198 17.09 -22.55 -14.02
N LEU A 199 16.09 -21.68 -13.88
CA LEU A 199 15.12 -21.42 -14.94
C LEU A 199 15.78 -20.78 -16.17
N ARG A 200 16.72 -19.85 -15.99
CA ARG A 200 17.49 -19.21 -17.08
C ARG A 200 18.33 -20.23 -17.83
N ALA A 201 19.05 -21.09 -17.11
CA ALA A 201 19.88 -22.13 -17.71
C ALA A 201 19.03 -23.13 -18.54
N ASN A 202 17.77 -23.32 -18.17
CA ASN A 202 16.87 -24.28 -18.80
C ASN A 202 15.88 -23.68 -19.79
N ARG A 203 15.83 -22.34 -19.90
CA ARG A 203 15.01 -21.64 -20.89
C ARG A 203 15.58 -21.89 -22.29
N ARG A 204 14.69 -22.21 -23.22
CA ARG A 204 14.95 -22.26 -24.66
C ARG A 204 14.40 -20.98 -25.26
N ASN A 205 13.20 -21.05 -25.82
CA ASN A 205 12.53 -19.92 -26.46
C ASN A 205 11.20 -19.60 -25.78
N GLU A 206 11.00 -20.05 -24.53
CA GLU A 206 9.74 -19.86 -23.85
C GLU A 206 9.46 -18.38 -23.59
N ARG A 207 8.20 -17.97 -23.82
CA ARG A 207 7.77 -16.61 -23.55
C ARG A 207 7.87 -16.29 -22.06
N PHE A 208 7.41 -17.20 -21.20
CA PHE A 208 7.46 -17.05 -19.75
C PHE A 208 8.52 -17.98 -19.15
N LEU A 209 9.36 -17.42 -18.29
CA LEU A 209 10.37 -18.12 -17.52
C LEU A 209 9.74 -19.12 -16.55
N VAL A 210 8.66 -18.73 -15.88
CA VAL A 210 7.87 -19.59 -14.99
C VAL A 210 6.44 -19.08 -14.87
N VAL A 211 5.50 -19.98 -14.65
CA VAL A 211 4.11 -19.64 -14.33
C VAL A 211 3.71 -20.20 -12.97
N ALA A 212 2.78 -19.53 -12.29
CA ALA A 212 2.18 -20.03 -11.05
C ALA A 212 0.67 -19.80 -11.03
N ALA A 213 -0.04 -20.41 -10.09
CA ALA A 213 -1.46 -20.14 -9.90
C ALA A 213 -1.68 -18.70 -9.37
N GLU A 214 -0.94 -18.30 -8.34
CA GLU A 214 -1.10 -17.02 -7.63
C GLU A 214 -0.03 -15.99 -7.98
N SER A 215 -0.38 -14.69 -7.91
CA SER A 215 0.55 -13.60 -8.23
C SER A 215 1.73 -13.51 -7.27
N MET A 216 1.54 -13.87 -6.00
CA MET A 216 2.58 -13.79 -4.97
C MET A 216 3.77 -14.72 -5.24
N ALA A 217 3.53 -15.85 -5.92
CA ALA A 217 4.58 -16.81 -6.26
C ALA A 217 5.52 -16.32 -7.39
N VAL A 218 5.09 -15.32 -8.17
CA VAL A 218 5.85 -14.80 -9.32
C VAL A 218 6.21 -13.33 -9.21
N SER A 219 5.59 -12.57 -8.29
CA SER A 219 5.78 -11.12 -8.19
C SER A 219 7.22 -10.72 -7.88
N SER A 220 7.90 -11.42 -6.97
CA SER A 220 9.29 -11.11 -6.65
C SER A 220 10.26 -11.51 -7.76
N ILE A 221 9.98 -12.58 -8.50
CA ILE A 221 10.74 -12.94 -9.71
C ILE A 221 10.67 -11.78 -10.71
N ILE A 222 9.46 -11.25 -10.98
CA ILE A 222 9.27 -10.14 -11.94
C ILE A 222 10.00 -8.87 -11.45
N ILE A 223 9.80 -8.47 -10.19
CA ILE A 223 10.31 -7.20 -9.65
C ILE A 223 11.84 -7.24 -9.50
N GLU A 224 12.40 -8.33 -8.98
CA GLU A 224 13.84 -8.40 -8.68
C GLU A 224 14.68 -8.68 -9.92
N THR A 225 14.14 -9.42 -10.89
CA THR A 225 14.93 -9.94 -12.02
C THR A 225 14.53 -9.40 -13.38
N GLY A 226 13.34 -8.79 -13.50
CA GLY A 226 12.78 -8.34 -14.77
C GLY A 226 12.36 -9.47 -15.72
N GLU A 227 12.42 -10.72 -15.28
CA GLU A 227 12.11 -11.89 -16.10
C GLU A 227 10.60 -12.04 -16.31
N PRO A 228 10.16 -12.56 -17.48
CA PRO A 228 8.76 -12.74 -17.77
C PRO A 228 8.21 -13.93 -16.96
N ALA A 229 7.55 -13.66 -15.85
CA ALA A 229 6.76 -14.65 -15.12
C ALA A 229 5.28 -14.23 -15.09
N VAL A 230 4.36 -15.19 -14.97
CA VAL A 230 2.91 -14.88 -15.00
C VAL A 230 2.13 -15.75 -14.02
N SER A 231 1.11 -15.16 -13.41
CA SER A 231 0.11 -15.89 -12.62
C SER A 231 -1.10 -16.19 -13.49
N LEU A 232 -1.57 -17.44 -13.48
CA LEU A 232 -2.72 -17.88 -14.26
C LEU A 232 -4.05 -17.71 -13.49
N GLY A 233 -4.02 -17.44 -12.19
CA GLY A 233 -5.20 -17.47 -11.31
C GLY A 233 -5.39 -16.21 -10.48
N GLY A 234 -4.77 -15.10 -10.88
CA GLY A 234 -4.88 -13.83 -10.18
C GLY A 234 -4.21 -13.83 -8.81
N PHE A 235 -4.70 -12.99 -7.89
CA PHE A 235 -4.05 -12.79 -6.58
C PHE A 235 -4.08 -14.05 -5.71
N MET A 236 -5.19 -14.80 -5.73
CA MET A 236 -5.43 -15.97 -4.88
C MET A 236 -5.34 -17.32 -5.62
N GLY A 237 -5.05 -17.33 -6.92
CA GLY A 237 -5.02 -18.56 -7.73
C GLY A 237 -6.38 -19.12 -8.16
N ALA A 238 -7.47 -18.37 -7.91
CA ALA A 238 -8.85 -18.81 -8.16
C ALA A 238 -9.47 -18.26 -9.45
N ASP A 239 -8.84 -17.26 -10.09
CA ASP A 239 -9.42 -16.64 -11.28
C ASP A 239 -9.33 -17.60 -12.48
N PRO A 240 -10.45 -17.95 -13.14
CA PRO A 240 -10.44 -18.86 -14.28
C PRO A 240 -10.01 -18.11 -15.56
N THR A 241 -8.73 -17.75 -15.66
CA THR A 241 -8.23 -16.94 -16.80
C THR A 241 -7.89 -17.79 -18.04
N VAL A 242 -7.52 -19.06 -17.83
CA VAL A 242 -7.08 -19.99 -18.87
C VAL A 242 -7.72 -21.35 -18.62
N THR A 243 -8.19 -22.01 -19.69
CA THR A 243 -8.70 -23.40 -19.62
C THR A 243 -7.56 -24.42 -19.65
N GLU A 244 -7.81 -25.65 -19.22
CA GLU A 244 -6.82 -26.73 -19.29
C GLU A 244 -6.31 -26.95 -20.73
N GLU A 245 -7.21 -26.93 -21.71
CA GLU A 245 -6.89 -27.13 -23.12
C GLU A 245 -6.01 -26.01 -23.66
N GLN A 246 -6.32 -24.76 -23.30
CA GLN A 246 -5.50 -23.60 -23.65
C GLN A 246 -4.13 -23.66 -22.98
N PHE A 247 -4.05 -24.08 -21.71
CA PHE A 247 -2.78 -24.25 -21.02
C PHE A 247 -1.92 -25.32 -21.70
N ALA A 248 -2.51 -26.48 -22.03
CA ALA A 248 -1.82 -27.54 -22.74
C ALA A 248 -1.32 -27.06 -24.12
N GLN A 249 -2.09 -26.21 -24.80
CA GLN A 249 -1.67 -25.58 -26.05
C GLN A 249 -0.49 -24.62 -25.84
N MET A 250 -0.52 -23.79 -24.80
CA MET A 250 0.59 -22.91 -24.44
C MET A 250 1.89 -23.69 -24.19
N VAL A 251 1.82 -24.87 -23.58
CA VAL A 251 3.00 -25.74 -23.40
C VAL A 251 3.51 -26.26 -24.75
N ARG A 252 2.62 -26.75 -25.61
CA ARG A 252 2.98 -27.24 -26.97
C ARG A 252 3.62 -26.16 -27.82
N ASP A 253 3.08 -24.95 -27.78
CA ASP A 253 3.58 -23.79 -28.53
C ASP A 253 4.88 -23.21 -27.94
N GLY A 254 5.38 -23.77 -26.84
CA GLY A 254 6.56 -23.27 -26.16
C GLY A 254 6.34 -21.90 -25.54
N VAL A 255 5.12 -21.55 -25.14
CA VAL A 255 4.84 -20.32 -24.38
C VAL A 255 5.20 -20.51 -22.91
N VAL A 256 4.98 -21.72 -22.37
CA VAL A 256 5.21 -22.11 -20.98
C VAL A 256 5.94 -23.45 -20.93
N ARG A 257 6.87 -23.58 -19.99
CA ARG A 257 7.51 -24.86 -19.67
C ARG A 257 7.48 -25.16 -18.18
N PHE A 258 7.89 -24.18 -17.36
CA PHE A 258 8.01 -24.37 -15.92
C PHE A 258 6.79 -23.85 -15.18
N VAL A 259 6.25 -24.68 -14.29
CA VAL A 259 5.11 -24.34 -13.42
C VAL A 259 5.54 -24.46 -11.96
N LEU A 260 5.47 -23.34 -11.25
CA LEU A 260 5.67 -23.28 -9.81
C LEU A 260 4.33 -23.49 -9.10
N SER A 261 4.29 -24.52 -8.27
CA SER A 261 3.12 -24.96 -7.52
C SER A 261 3.43 -24.92 -6.03
N GLY A 262 2.96 -23.90 -5.34
CA GLY A 262 3.03 -23.82 -3.90
C GLY A 262 2.23 -22.61 -3.46
N GLY A 263 1.56 -22.76 -2.33
CA GLY A 263 0.74 -21.71 -1.73
C GLY A 263 0.85 -21.74 -0.21
N PRO A 264 0.33 -20.71 0.48
CA PRO A 264 0.42 -20.60 1.92
C PRO A 264 -0.08 -21.88 2.60
N ALA A 265 0.67 -22.38 3.60
CA ALA A 265 0.24 -23.52 4.38
C ALA A 265 -1.16 -23.28 4.98
N ALA A 266 -2.02 -24.31 4.90
CA ALA A 266 -3.36 -24.29 5.47
C ALA A 266 -3.30 -23.85 6.94
N GLY A 267 -4.00 -22.75 7.28
CA GLY A 267 -4.14 -22.26 8.66
C GLY A 267 -3.64 -20.84 8.94
N MET A 268 -2.92 -20.19 8.03
CA MET A 268 -2.50 -18.80 8.22
C MET A 268 -3.67 -17.83 7.92
N ARG A 269 -3.91 -16.75 8.66
CA ARG A 269 -4.95 -15.77 8.26
C ARG A 269 -4.26 -14.66 7.47
N PRO A 270 -4.61 -14.40 6.20
CA PRO A 270 -4.11 -13.22 5.52
C PRO A 270 -4.49 -11.95 6.30
N PRO A 271 -3.66 -10.91 6.25
CA PRO A 271 -4.05 -9.64 6.81
C PRO A 271 -5.24 -9.04 6.06
N GLY A 272 -6.11 -8.35 6.79
CA GLY A 272 -7.42 -7.90 6.28
C GLY A 272 -8.59 -8.82 6.63
N GLY A 273 -8.39 -9.84 7.48
CA GLY A 273 -9.49 -10.66 8.02
C GLY A 273 -10.02 -11.73 7.06
N PHE A 274 -9.28 -12.02 6.00
CA PHE A 274 -9.56 -13.16 5.12
C PHE A 274 -9.43 -14.48 5.91
N PRO A 275 -10.38 -15.41 5.81
CA PRO A 275 -10.11 -16.82 6.03
C PRO A 275 -9.35 -17.38 4.82
N PHE A 276 -8.30 -18.18 4.99
CA PHE A 276 -8.02 -19.16 3.95
C PHE A 276 -9.22 -20.11 3.87
N PRO A 277 -9.66 -20.49 2.67
CA PRO A 277 -10.64 -21.55 2.55
C PRO A 277 -10.11 -22.82 3.25
N PRO A 278 -10.97 -23.60 3.93
CA PRO A 278 -10.57 -24.90 4.47
C PRO A 278 -10.05 -25.81 3.34
N PRO A 279 -9.20 -26.81 3.64
CA PRO A 279 -8.71 -27.75 2.63
C PRO A 279 -9.91 -28.41 1.93
N GLY A 280 -10.07 -28.17 0.64
CA GLY A 280 -11.16 -28.74 -0.18
C GLY A 280 -12.41 -27.86 -0.35
N GLY A 281 -12.50 -26.69 0.28
CA GLY A 281 -13.51 -25.68 -0.04
C GLY A 281 -12.88 -24.62 -0.95
N GLY A 282 -13.22 -24.57 -2.23
CA GLY A 282 -12.78 -23.46 -3.08
C GLY A 282 -13.31 -22.12 -2.56
N PRO A 283 -12.62 -20.99 -2.81
CA PRO A 283 -13.20 -19.66 -2.56
C PRO A 283 -14.51 -19.48 -3.36
N PRO A 284 -15.36 -18.48 -3.03
CA PRO A 284 -16.50 -18.14 -3.88
C PRO A 284 -15.98 -17.65 -5.24
N GLY A 285 -15.92 -18.56 -6.21
CA GLY A 285 -15.22 -18.34 -7.48
C GLY A 285 -14.74 -19.64 -8.13
N GLY A 286 -15.63 -20.63 -8.30
CA GLY A 286 -15.35 -21.84 -9.09
C GLY A 286 -14.18 -22.71 -8.61
N PRO A 287 -13.82 -23.77 -9.36
CA PRO A 287 -12.70 -24.66 -9.01
C PRO A 287 -11.31 -24.02 -9.17
N GLY A 288 -11.21 -22.76 -9.61
CA GLY A 288 -9.95 -22.09 -9.93
C GLY A 288 -9.12 -22.87 -10.96
N ASN A 289 -7.80 -22.70 -10.93
CA ASN A 289 -6.86 -23.42 -11.80
C ASN A 289 -6.59 -24.87 -11.39
N SER A 290 -7.49 -25.50 -10.62
CA SER A 290 -7.37 -26.90 -10.22
C SER A 290 -7.24 -27.88 -11.40
N PRO A 291 -7.96 -27.70 -12.54
CA PRO A 291 -7.79 -28.54 -13.73
C PRO A 291 -6.38 -28.42 -14.34
N ILE A 292 -5.86 -27.20 -14.51
CA ILE A 292 -4.48 -26.95 -14.97
C ILE A 292 -3.47 -27.67 -14.08
N MET A 293 -3.62 -27.57 -12.77
CA MET A 293 -2.73 -28.26 -11.84
C MET A 293 -2.86 -29.78 -11.89
N GLY A 294 -4.05 -30.30 -12.19
CA GLY A 294 -4.27 -31.71 -12.49
C GLY A 294 -3.49 -32.15 -13.74
N TRP A 295 -3.61 -31.38 -14.82
CA TRP A 295 -2.88 -31.61 -16.07
C TRP A 295 -1.37 -31.56 -15.88
N VAL A 296 -0.86 -30.58 -15.13
CA VAL A 296 0.58 -30.41 -14.84
C VAL A 296 1.12 -31.61 -14.06
N ARG A 297 0.38 -32.14 -13.08
CA ARG A 297 0.80 -33.35 -12.35
C ARG A 297 0.74 -34.62 -13.20
N ALA A 298 -0.18 -34.68 -14.17
CA ALA A 298 -0.34 -35.84 -15.04
C ALA A 298 0.70 -35.88 -16.17
N HIS A 299 1.09 -34.73 -16.72
CA HIS A 299 1.95 -34.63 -17.91
C HIS A 299 3.34 -34.04 -17.63
N GLY A 300 3.47 -33.24 -16.58
CA GLY A 300 4.74 -32.63 -16.18
C GLY A 300 5.55 -33.54 -15.27
N LYS A 301 6.86 -33.28 -15.23
CA LYS A 301 7.80 -33.96 -14.33
C LYS A 301 8.23 -33.02 -13.21
N GLU A 302 8.12 -33.47 -11.96
CA GLU A 302 8.62 -32.71 -10.82
C GLU A 302 10.15 -32.58 -10.90
N VAL A 303 10.64 -31.34 -10.79
CA VAL A 303 12.07 -30.99 -10.82
C VAL A 303 12.64 -31.22 -9.43
N ASN A 304 13.80 -31.90 -9.36
CA ASN A 304 14.50 -32.13 -8.09
C ASN A 304 14.72 -30.80 -7.34
N PRO A 305 14.18 -30.65 -6.11
CA PRO A 305 14.36 -29.47 -5.26
C PRO A 305 15.81 -29.00 -5.11
N ASP A 306 16.78 -29.92 -5.07
CA ASP A 306 18.20 -29.59 -4.90
C ASP A 306 18.76 -28.73 -6.03
N LEU A 307 18.14 -28.76 -7.22
CA LEU A 307 18.57 -28.00 -8.39
C LEU A 307 18.21 -26.51 -8.31
N TRP A 308 17.18 -26.16 -7.54
CA TRP A 308 16.57 -24.83 -7.62
C TRP A 308 16.25 -24.18 -6.25
N ARG A 309 16.20 -24.96 -5.16
CA ARG A 309 15.99 -24.43 -3.79
C ARG A 309 17.31 -24.10 -3.09
N THR A 310 17.32 -22.98 -2.37
CA THR A 310 18.45 -22.49 -1.57
C THR A 310 18.62 -23.27 -0.25
N ASP A 311 17.52 -23.74 0.35
CA ASP A 311 17.54 -24.57 1.56
C ASP A 311 17.62 -26.07 1.19
N GLY A 312 18.67 -26.77 1.66
CA GLY A 312 18.77 -28.23 1.58
C GLY A 312 17.82 -28.94 2.58
N PRO A 313 17.60 -30.27 2.44
CA PRO A 313 16.67 -31.04 3.28
C PRO A 313 16.96 -31.01 4.79
N GLU A 314 18.15 -30.58 5.22
CA GLU A 314 18.54 -30.46 6.63
C GLU A 314 18.03 -29.17 7.32
N GLY A 315 17.69 -28.13 6.55
CA GLY A 315 17.07 -26.89 7.07
C GLY A 315 15.66 -27.09 7.64
N GLU A 316 15.05 -28.24 7.38
CA GLU A 316 13.74 -28.64 7.89
C GLU A 316 13.80 -29.20 9.33
N ARG A 317 14.90 -29.85 9.74
CA ARG A 317 14.99 -30.49 11.07
C ARG A 317 15.28 -29.54 12.23
N SER A 318 15.85 -28.37 11.96
CA SER A 318 16.20 -27.38 13.00
C SER A 318 15.06 -26.40 13.32
N ARG A 319 13.97 -26.38 12.54
CA ARG A 319 12.76 -25.60 12.84
C ARG A 319 11.85 -26.37 13.79
N ARG A 320 12.14 -26.30 15.11
CA ARG A 320 11.13 -26.66 16.12
C ARG A 320 9.88 -25.80 15.91
N PRO A 321 8.66 -26.37 15.96
CA PRO A 321 7.43 -25.58 15.83
C PRO A 321 7.20 -24.78 17.11
N GLY A 322 7.80 -23.59 17.19
CA GLY A 322 7.38 -22.57 18.13
C GLY A 322 6.06 -21.93 17.67
N PRO A 323 5.21 -21.36 18.56
CA PRO A 323 3.87 -20.86 18.22
C PRO A 323 3.82 -19.65 17.26
N GLY A 324 4.89 -19.35 16.53
CA GLY A 324 4.99 -18.20 15.62
C GLY A 324 6.15 -18.27 14.63
N GLY A 325 6.71 -19.46 14.34
CA GLY A 325 7.72 -19.63 13.28
C GLY A 325 7.08 -19.86 11.91
N PRO A 326 7.58 -19.26 10.80
CA PRO A 326 6.99 -19.46 9.49
C PRO A 326 7.17 -20.92 9.03
N PRO A 327 6.09 -21.62 8.63
CA PRO A 327 6.22 -22.92 7.98
C PRO A 327 6.94 -22.74 6.64
N GLY A 328 7.93 -23.60 6.37
CA GLY A 328 8.66 -23.58 5.10
C GLY A 328 7.70 -23.81 3.93
N PHE A 329 7.74 -22.93 2.93
CA PHE A 329 6.92 -23.03 1.73
C PHE A 329 7.29 -24.29 0.96
N MET A 330 6.41 -25.30 0.94
CA MET A 330 6.60 -26.52 0.14
C MET A 330 6.28 -26.25 -1.35
N ASN A 331 7.00 -25.32 -1.96
CA ASN A 331 6.85 -25.00 -3.37
C ASN A 331 7.40 -26.16 -4.21
N ARG A 332 6.64 -26.68 -5.16
CA ARG A 332 7.08 -27.69 -6.13
C ARG A 332 7.25 -27.04 -7.49
N LEU A 333 8.25 -27.47 -8.25
CA LEU A 333 8.49 -26.99 -9.61
C LEU A 333 8.26 -28.16 -10.57
N TYR A 334 7.47 -27.93 -11.61
CA TYR A 334 7.19 -28.92 -12.65
C TYR A 334 7.75 -28.47 -13.99
N ASP A 335 8.43 -29.37 -14.68
CA ASP A 335 8.81 -29.26 -16.09
C ASP A 335 7.74 -29.91 -16.96
N CYS A 336 6.97 -29.11 -17.69
CA CYS A 336 5.92 -29.58 -18.59
C CYS A 336 6.45 -30.05 -19.95
N ARG A 337 7.77 -29.93 -20.19
CA ARG A 337 8.46 -30.42 -21.39
C ARG A 337 9.72 -31.21 -21.05
N PRO A 338 9.58 -32.33 -20.30
CA PRO A 338 10.72 -33.12 -19.85
C PRO A 338 11.54 -33.72 -21.00
N GLU A 339 10.97 -33.84 -22.20
CA GLU A 339 11.65 -34.31 -23.42
C GLU A 339 12.82 -33.42 -23.85
N LEU A 340 12.83 -32.15 -23.44
CA LEU A 340 13.91 -31.21 -23.76
C LEU A 340 15.16 -31.38 -22.87
N GLY A 341 15.06 -32.21 -21.82
CA GLY A 341 16.11 -32.41 -20.83
C GLY A 341 16.35 -31.18 -19.95
N LEU A 342 17.01 -31.42 -18.80
CA LEU A 342 17.43 -30.37 -17.89
C LEU A 342 18.95 -30.19 -17.94
N LEU A 343 19.39 -28.93 -18.02
CA LEU A 343 20.75 -28.52 -17.76
C LEU A 343 20.90 -28.27 -16.25
N VAL A 344 21.91 -28.89 -15.66
CA VAL A 344 22.30 -28.63 -14.27
C VAL A 344 23.24 -27.41 -14.29
N PRO A 345 22.91 -26.30 -13.62
CA PRO A 345 23.84 -25.18 -13.50
C PRO A 345 25.15 -25.67 -12.86
N ALA A 346 26.30 -25.27 -13.40
CA ALA A 346 27.58 -25.63 -12.81
C ALA A 346 27.66 -25.03 -11.39
N ALA A 347 27.86 -25.88 -10.38
CA ALA A 347 28.06 -25.42 -9.01
C ALA A 347 29.34 -24.55 -8.95
N GLY A 348 29.19 -23.23 -8.78
CA GLY A 348 30.30 -22.35 -8.41
C GLY A 348 30.74 -21.31 -9.45
N ALA A 349 29.83 -20.44 -9.89
CA ALA A 349 30.19 -19.13 -10.46
C ALA A 349 29.55 -17.96 -9.68
N GLY A 350 29.33 -18.14 -8.38
CA GLY A 350 29.02 -17.04 -7.47
C GLY A 350 30.29 -16.46 -6.89
N GLY A 351 30.76 -15.31 -7.40
CA GLY A 351 31.85 -14.58 -6.75
C GLY A 351 32.76 -13.74 -7.65
N ALA A 352 32.21 -12.90 -8.52
CA ALA A 352 32.92 -11.71 -8.98
C ALA A 352 31.92 -10.54 -9.02
N ARG A 353 31.50 -10.09 -7.83
CA ARG A 353 31.03 -8.71 -7.70
C ARG A 353 32.25 -7.84 -7.95
N SER A 354 32.21 -7.05 -9.02
CA SER A 354 33.10 -5.90 -9.16
C SER A 354 32.80 -4.95 -8.01
N ASP A 355 33.68 -4.90 -7.01
CA ASP A 355 33.72 -3.82 -6.04
C ASP A 355 34.07 -2.52 -6.77
N ALA A 356 33.04 -1.86 -7.30
CA ALA A 356 33.16 -0.46 -7.69
C ALA A 356 32.90 0.38 -6.42
N PRO A 357 33.89 1.14 -5.92
CA PRO A 357 33.64 2.05 -4.82
C PRO A 357 32.66 3.14 -5.26
N ASN A 358 31.61 3.35 -4.47
CA ASN A 358 30.71 4.49 -4.57
C ASN A 358 31.52 5.80 -4.53
N GLY A 359 31.83 6.34 -5.71
CA GLY A 359 32.28 7.72 -5.87
C GLY A 359 31.08 8.67 -5.80
N PRO A 360 31.20 9.85 -5.15
CA PRO A 360 30.11 10.80 -5.07
C PRO A 360 29.77 11.39 -6.44
N ALA A 361 28.48 11.57 -6.70
CA ALA A 361 27.96 12.18 -7.92
C ALA A 361 28.51 13.60 -8.13
N PRO A 362 28.96 13.99 -9.35
CA PRO A 362 29.43 15.33 -9.60
C PRO A 362 28.27 16.33 -9.65
N ASN A 363 28.43 17.39 -8.86
CA ASN A 363 27.57 18.56 -8.77
C ASN A 363 27.52 19.28 -10.13
N GLY A 364 26.34 19.37 -10.74
CA GLY A 364 26.10 20.16 -11.94
C GLY A 364 26.09 21.64 -11.62
N GLY A 365 27.26 22.29 -11.66
CA GLY A 365 27.42 23.73 -11.62
C GLY A 365 27.24 24.35 -13.00
N GLN A 366 26.21 25.19 -13.13
CA GLN A 366 25.98 26.09 -14.26
C GLN A 366 27.17 27.03 -14.50
N LYS A 367 27.46 27.31 -15.77
CA LYS A 367 27.98 28.59 -16.24
C LYS A 367 26.92 29.25 -17.10
#